data_AF-A0A951CA59-F1
#
_entry.id   AF-A0A951CA59-F1
#
_cell.length_a   1.000
_cell.length_b   1.000
_cell.length_c   1.000
_cell.angle_alpha   90.00
_cell.angle_beta   90.00
_cell.angle_gamma   90.00
#
_symmetry.space_group_name_H-M   'P 1'
#
loop_
_entity.id
_entity.type
_entity.pdbx_description
1 polymer ?
#
loop_
_entity_poly.entity_id
_entity_poly.type
_entity_poly.pdbx_seq_one_letter_code
_entity_poly.pdbx_strand_id
1 'polypeptide(L)' 'MKKAAAFPAVLALLFPVLAAAHHGWAAFDPKVTLTFKAKVTEFHFVNPHSVVDFDVKDEHGKLQKW' A
#
# COMPACT_ATOMS: atom_id res chain seq x y z
N MET A 1 -22.68 -30.67 26.51
CA MET A 1 -22.94 -29.86 25.29
C MET A 1 -22.31 -28.45 25.29
N LYS A 2 -21.82 -27.90 26.41
CA LYS A 2 -21.25 -26.53 26.46
C LYS A 2 -19.81 -26.38 25.94
N LYS A 3 -19.07 -27.48 25.71
CA LYS A 3 -17.67 -27.44 25.24
C LYS A 3 -17.49 -27.46 23.72
N ALA A 4 -18.53 -27.84 22.97
CA ALA A 4 -18.48 -27.89 21.51
C ALA A 4 -18.57 -26.49 20.86
N ALA A 5 -19.21 -25.52 21.53
CA ALA A 5 -19.29 -24.13 21.05
C ALA A 5 -17.99 -23.34 21.25
N ALA A 6 -17.07 -23.81 22.10
CA ALA A 6 -15.83 -23.10 22.41
C ALA A 6 -14.80 -23.17 21.26
N PHE A 7 -14.76 -24.27 20.52
CA PHE A 7 -13.79 -24.48 19.43
C PHE A 7 -14.01 -23.58 18.20
N PRO A 8 -15.22 -23.45 17.63
CA PRO A 8 -15.47 -22.52 16.52
C PRO A 8 -15.32 -21.05 16.94
N ALA A 9 -15.63 -20.71 18.19
CA ALA A 9 -15.45 -19.35 18.72
C ALA A 9 -13.95 -18.97 18.81
N VAL A 10 -13.08 -19.90 19.22
CA VAL A 10 -11.63 -19.69 19.24
C VAL A 10 -11.06 -19.56 17.82
N LEU A 11 -11.53 -20.37 16.87
CA LEU A 11 -11.13 -20.23 15.46
C LEU A 11 -11.55 -18.89 14.86
N ALA A 12 -12.76 -18.40 15.14
CA ALA A 12 -13.24 -17.11 14.67
C ALA A 12 -12.38 -15.92 15.18
N LEU A 13 -11.85 -16.03 16.40
CA LEU A 13 -10.96 -15.03 17.00
C LEU A 13 -9.53 -15.03 16.39
N LEU A 14 -9.14 -16.05 15.63
CA LEU A 14 -7.82 -16.14 14.99
C LEU A 14 -7.78 -15.50 13.58
N PHE A 15 -8.93 -15.26 12.95
CA PHE A 15 -9.03 -14.64 11.62
C PHE A 15 -8.62 -13.16 11.51
N PRO A 16 -8.76 -12.28 12.53
CA PRO A 16 -8.41 -10.86 12.40
C PRO A 16 -6.92 -10.63 12.12
N VAL A 17 -6.06 -11.58 12.50
CA VAL A 17 -4.61 -11.49 12.33
C VAL A 17 -4.21 -11.51 10.84
N LEU A 18 -5.00 -12.19 9.99
CA LEU A 18 -4.77 -12.25 8.53
C LEU A 18 -5.15 -10.95 7.81
N ALA A 19 -6.03 -10.12 8.40
CA ALA A 19 -6.44 -8.84 7.83
C ALA A 19 -5.39 -7.73 8.01
N ALA A 20 -4.36 -7.96 8.84
CA ALA A 20 -3.36 -6.96 9.21
C ALA A 20 -2.07 -6.98 8.35
N ALA A 21 -2.06 -7.67 7.21
CA ALA A 21 -0.94 -7.61 6.25
C ALA A 21 -1.18 -6.52 5.18
N HIS A 22 -1.12 -5.26 5.58
CA HIS A 22 -1.24 -4.09 4.69
C HIS A 22 0.16 -3.64 4.25
N HIS A 23 0.67 -4.18 3.15
CA HIS A 23 2.04 -3.93 2.67
C HIS A 23 2.13 -3.00 1.45
N GLY A 24 1.21 -2.04 1.30
CA GLY A 24 1.25 -1.05 0.22
C GLY A 24 2.49 -0.18 0.17
N TRP A 25 3.18 -0.06 1.30
CA TRP A 25 4.30 0.86 1.45
C TRP A 25 5.67 0.15 1.41
N ALA A 26 5.73 -1.16 1.13
CA ALA A 26 7.02 -1.87 1.15
C ALA A 26 8.04 -1.33 0.13
N ALA A 27 7.57 -0.70 -0.95
CA ALA A 27 8.41 -0.15 -2.01
C ALA A 27 8.97 1.26 -1.70
N PHE A 28 8.54 1.93 -0.64
CA PHE A 28 9.00 3.30 -0.34
C PHE A 28 9.59 3.41 1.07
N ASP A 29 10.54 4.33 1.24
CA ASP A 29 11.12 4.65 2.55
C ASP A 29 10.16 5.55 3.36
N PRO A 30 9.60 5.09 4.50
CA PRO A 30 8.64 5.87 5.28
C PRO A 30 9.28 7.07 6.00
N LYS A 31 10.60 7.20 6.00
CA LYS A 31 11.33 8.31 6.62
C LYS A 31 11.63 9.44 5.64
N VAL A 32 11.38 9.23 4.34
CA VAL A 32 11.72 10.18 3.28
C VAL A 32 10.44 10.71 2.65
N THR A 33 10.30 12.03 2.64
CA THR A 33 9.23 12.74 1.93
C THR A 33 9.82 13.53 0.79
N LEU A 34 9.36 13.26 -0.43
CA LEU A 34 9.74 14.00 -1.63
C LEU A 34 8.52 14.76 -2.17
N THR A 35 8.74 16.00 -2.63
CA THR A 35 7.68 16.84 -3.19
C THR A 35 8.06 17.22 -4.62
N PHE A 36 7.17 16.92 -5.57
CA PHE A 36 7.40 17.18 -6.99
C PHE A 36 6.29 18.05 -7.58
N LYS A 37 6.68 18.96 -8.50
CA LYS A 37 5.75 19.52 -9.49
C LYS A 37 5.90 18.70 -10.76
N ALA A 38 5.04 17.71 -10.92
CA ALA A 38 5.13 16.71 -11.97
C ALA A 38 3.85 16.62 -12.81
N LYS A 39 3.95 15.96 -13.97
CA LYS A 39 2.81 15.58 -14.80
C LYS A 39 2.52 14.10 -14.58
N VAL A 40 1.34 13.76 -14.06
CA VAL A 40 0.88 12.36 -13.97
C VAL A 40 0.70 11.78 -15.37
N THR A 41 1.27 10.61 -15.61
CA THR A 41 1.22 9.90 -16.91
C THR A 41 0.30 8.69 -16.87
N GLU A 42 0.20 8.00 -15.74
CA GLU A 42 -0.65 6.82 -15.57
C GLU A 42 -1.17 6.70 -14.14
N PHE A 43 -2.36 6.11 -13.98
CA PHE A 43 -2.95 5.77 -12.68
C PHE A 43 -3.19 4.28 -12.59
N HIS A 44 -2.52 3.64 -11.64
CA HIS A 44 -2.62 2.22 -11.38
C HIS A 44 -3.62 1.98 -10.25
N PHE A 45 -4.87 1.66 -10.61
CA PHE A 45 -5.86 1.27 -9.62
C PHE A 45 -5.63 -0.16 -9.15
N VAL A 46 -4.98 -0.29 -8.00
CA VAL A 46 -4.76 -1.57 -7.32
C VAL A 46 -5.37 -1.44 -5.93
N ASN A 47 -6.34 -2.30 -5.58
CA ASN A 47 -6.96 -2.31 -4.27
C ASN A 47 -6.11 -3.16 -3.30
N PRO A 48 -5.66 -2.65 -2.14
CA PRO A 48 -6.01 -1.37 -1.51
C PRO A 48 -5.01 -0.22 -1.71
N HIS A 49 -3.97 -0.41 -2.52
CA HIS A 49 -2.88 0.56 -2.70
C HIS A 49 -2.68 0.94 -4.16
N SER A 50 -3.34 2.01 -4.57
CA SER A 50 -3.17 2.59 -5.90
C SER A 50 -1.96 3.52 -5.94
N VAL A 51 -1.29 3.58 -7.09
CA VAL A 51 -0.13 4.44 -7.34
C VAL A 51 -0.26 5.19 -8.66
N VAL A 52 0.60 6.17 -8.90
CA VAL A 52 0.67 6.92 -10.15
C VAL A 52 2.09 6.92 -10.69
N ASP A 53 2.21 6.84 -12.01
CA ASP A 53 3.47 7.14 -12.70
C ASP A 53 3.45 8.62 -13.11
N PHE A 54 4.61 9.26 -13.12
CA PHE A 54 4.72 10.67 -13.47
C PHE A 54 6.03 11.07 -14.13
N ASP A 55 5.95 12.12 -14.95
CA ASP A 55 7.07 12.81 -15.54
C ASP A 55 7.44 14.04 -14.70
N VAL A 56 8.71 14.16 -14.32
CA VAL A 56 9.26 15.33 -13.62
C VAL A 56 10.54 15.81 -14.30
N LYS A 57 10.80 17.12 -14.29
CA LYS A 57 12.09 17.68 -14.73
C LYS A 57 13.02 17.82 -13.53
N ASP A 58 14.28 17.41 -13.69
CA ASP A 58 15.32 17.70 -12.71
C ASP A 58 15.76 19.18 -12.77
N GLU A 59 16.70 19.56 -11.91
CA GLU A 59 17.24 20.92 -11.82
C GLU A 59 17.92 21.40 -13.11
N HIS A 60 18.31 20.46 -13.99
CA HIS A 60 18.90 20.75 -15.29
C HIS A 60 17.87 20.72 -16.42
N GLY A 61 16.59 20.57 -16.09
CA GLY A 61 15.48 20.54 -17.03
C GLY A 61 15.33 19.22 -17.79
N LYS A 62 16.12 18.20 -17.44
CA LYS A 62 16.05 16.87 -18.07
C LYS A 62 14.85 16.12 -17.52
N LEU A 63 14.11 15.48 -18.43
CA LEU A 63 12.95 14.68 -18.10
C LEU A 63 13.35 13.37 -17.41
N GLN A 64 12.70 13.06 -16.29
CA GLN A 64 12.79 11.84 -15.52
C GLN A 64 11.39 11.20 -15.48
N LYS A 65 11.34 9.88 -15.69
CA LYS A 65 10.12 9.09 -15.55
C LYS A 65 10.17 8.36 -14.21
N TRP A 66 9.09 8.46 -13.44
CA TRP A 66 8.94 7.88 -12.12
C TRP A 66 7.68 7.03 -12.07
#